data_AF-A0A833M8E8-F1
#
_entry.id   AF-A0A833M8E8-F1
#
_cell.length_a   1.000
_cell.length_b   1.000
_cell.length_c   1.000
_cell.angle_alpha   90.00
_cell.angle_beta   90.00
_cell.angle_gamma   90.00
#
_symmetry.space_group_name_H-M   'P 1'
#
loop_
_entity.id
_entity.type
_entity.pdbx_description
1 polymer ?
#
loop_
_entity_poly.entity_id
_entity_poly.type
_entity_poly.pdbx_seq_one_letter_code
_entity_poly.pdbx_strand_id
1 'polypeptide(L)'
;MKRLLSDPRIYVAWPVILVAALSAAYATDPYVFGFAVFGLGAASGAICIAGGSFVLMNPGASRRGRLAVLAALLLAVAAVLWALSILGTFKWA
;
A
#
# COMPACT_ATOMS: atom_id res chain seq x y z
N MET A 1 10.75 -17.77 -11.64
CA MET A 1 10.74 -16.39 -11.09
C MET A 1 9.82 -15.44 -11.84
N LYS A 2 9.89 -15.32 -13.19
CA LYS A 2 9.01 -14.41 -13.99
C LYS A 2 7.52 -14.54 -13.68
N ARG A 3 7.02 -15.76 -13.40
CA ARG A 3 5.60 -16.04 -13.13
C ARG A 3 5.07 -15.46 -11.81
N LEU A 4 5.93 -15.39 -10.79
CA LEU A 4 5.61 -14.85 -9.45
C LEU A 4 5.53 -13.32 -9.49
N LEU A 5 6.50 -12.67 -10.13
CA LEU A 5 6.52 -11.20 -10.32
C LEU A 5 5.45 -10.70 -11.27
N SER A 6 4.88 -11.57 -12.10
CA SER A 6 3.77 -11.21 -12.98
C SER A 6 2.38 -11.44 -12.35
N ASP A 7 2.31 -12.04 -11.16
CA ASP A 7 1.02 -12.33 -10.52
C ASP A 7 0.45 -11.06 -9.85
N PRO A 8 -0.66 -10.50 -10.38
CA PRO A 8 -1.26 -9.29 -9.82
C PRO A 8 -1.73 -9.46 -8.37
N ARG A 9 -1.98 -10.70 -7.91
CA ARG A 9 -2.49 -10.96 -6.56
C ARG A 9 -1.52 -10.53 -5.46
N ILE A 10 -0.22 -10.67 -5.70
CA ILE A 10 0.82 -10.31 -4.71
C ILE A 10 0.82 -8.79 -4.47
N TYR A 11 0.61 -8.02 -5.54
CA TYR A 11 0.55 -6.57 -5.48
C TYR A 11 -0.79 -6.05 -4.92
N VAL A 12 -1.87 -6.83 -5.03
CA VAL A 12 -3.18 -6.51 -4.45
C VAL A 12 -3.24 -6.85 -2.96
N ALA A 13 -2.54 -7.90 -2.51
CA ALA A 13 -2.49 -8.29 -1.10
C ALA A 13 -1.73 -7.26 -0.24
N TRP A 14 -0.72 -6.60 -0.82
CA TRP A 14 0.14 -5.68 -0.09
C TRP A 14 -0.60 -4.44 0.48
N PRO A 15 -1.47 -3.75 -0.27
CA PRO A 15 -2.34 -2.70 0.27
C PRO A 15 -3.24 -3.15 1.41
N VAL A 16 -3.76 -4.39 1.38
CA VAL A 16 -4.59 -4.93 2.46
C VAL A 16 -3.76 -5.13 3.74
N ILE A 17 -2.54 -5.67 3.59
CA ILE A 17 -1.59 -5.83 4.70
C ILE A 17 -1.21 -4.47 5.28
N LEU A 18 -0.96 -3.46 4.43
CA LEU A 18 -0.66 -2.10 4.87
C LEU A 18 -1.79 -1.52 5.72
N VAL A 19 -3.04 -1.59 5.26
CA VAL A 19 -4.20 -1.09 6.01
C VAL A 19 -4.30 -1.79 7.37
N ALA A 20 -4.19 -3.12 7.40
CA ALA A 20 -4.25 -3.88 8.65
C ALA A 20 -3.12 -3.50 9.62
N ALA A 21 -1.90 -3.31 9.13
CA ALA A 21 -0.75 -2.89 9.94
C ALA A 21 -0.92 -1.46 10.49
N LEU A 22 -1.42 -0.53 9.68
CA LEU A 22 -1.71 0.84 10.13
C LEU A 22 -2.82 0.87 11.19
N SER A 23 -3.89 0.09 11.01
CA SER A 23 -4.96 -0.05 12.00
C SER A 23 -4.47 -0.67 13.30
N ALA A 24 -3.63 -1.71 13.23
CA ALA A 24 -3.04 -2.35 14.41
C ALA A 24 -2.10 -1.41 15.16
N ALA A 25 -1.26 -0.65 14.45
CA ALA A 25 -0.35 0.32 15.05
C ALA A 25 -1.10 1.49 15.70
N TYR A 26 -2.21 1.94 15.11
CA TYR A 26 -3.07 2.96 15.70
C TYR A 26 -3.71 2.52 17.02
N ALA A 27 -4.09 1.24 17.12
CA ALA A 27 -4.73 0.69 18.31
C ALA A 27 -3.79 0.51 19.52
N THR A 28 -2.47 0.41 19.28
CA THR A 28 -1.48 0.18 20.33
C THR A 28 -0.85 1.47 20.86
N ASP A 29 -0.23 2.28 20.00
CA ASP A 29 0.54 3.46 20.44
C ASP A 29 0.64 4.52 19.31
N PRO A 30 0.33 5.81 19.56
CA PRO A 30 0.45 6.89 18.58
C PRO A 30 1.85 7.06 17.95
N TYR A 31 2.93 6.79 18.71
CA TYR A 31 4.30 6.86 18.20
C TYR A 31 4.62 5.70 17.27
N VAL A 32 4.17 4.49 17.62
CA VAL A 32 4.29 3.30 16.75
C VAL A 32 3.47 3.48 15.48
N PHE A 33 2.30 4.10 15.58
CA PHE A 33 1.50 4.51 14.43
C PHE A 33 2.29 5.47 13.53
N GLY A 34 2.92 6.52 14.09
CA GLY A 34 3.79 7.43 13.33
C GLY A 34 4.88 6.72 12.52
N PHE A 35 5.68 5.87 13.17
CA PHE A 35 6.73 5.11 12.49
C PHE A 35 6.17 4.14 11.44
N ALA A 36 5.03 3.50 11.72
CA ALA A 36 4.37 2.62 10.78
C ALA A 36 3.87 3.36 9.54
N VAL A 37 3.29 4.56 9.68
CA VAL A 37 2.84 5.38 8.54
C VAL A 37 4.01 5.76 7.65
N PHE A 38 5.11 6.25 8.21
CA PHE A 38 6.27 6.65 7.40
C PHE A 38 6.99 5.44 6.79
N GLY A 39 7.31 4.43 7.60
CA GLY A 39 8.06 3.25 7.18
C GLY A 39 7.28 2.34 6.24
N LEU A 40 6.08 1.90 6.65
CA LEU A 40 5.26 1.00 5.83
C LEU A 40 4.62 1.75 4.66
N GLY A 41 4.28 3.03 4.82
CA GLY A 41 3.80 3.87 3.73
C GLY A 41 4.84 4.01 2.61
N ALA A 42 6.10 4.33 2.95
CA ALA A 42 7.19 4.43 1.98
C ALA A 42 7.50 3.09 1.30
N ALA A 43 7.63 2.00 2.08
CA ALA A 43 7.87 0.65 1.54
C ALA A 43 6.72 0.21 0.61
N SER A 44 5.48 0.50 1.00
CA SER A 44 4.31 0.19 0.19
C SER A 44 4.25 1.02 -1.08
N GLY A 45 4.55 2.31 -1.01
CA GLY A 45 4.67 3.15 -2.20
C GLY A 45 5.67 2.58 -3.21
N ALA A 46 6.87 2.18 -2.76
CA ALA A 46 7.89 1.59 -3.62
C ALA A 46 7.45 0.26 -4.26
N ILE A 47 6.90 -0.67 -3.47
CA ILE A 47 6.42 -1.99 -3.95
C ILE A 47 5.24 -1.82 -4.91
N CYS A 48 4.31 -0.93 -4.58
CA CYS A 48 3.15 -0.59 -5.39
C CYS A 48 3.55 0.00 -6.75
N ILE A 49 4.48 0.96 -6.77
CA ILE A 49 4.96 1.56 -8.02
C ILE A 49 5.68 0.52 -8.87
N ALA A 50 6.59 -0.26 -8.29
CA ALA A 50 7.36 -1.29 -9.01
C ALA A 50 6.45 -2.42 -9.55
N GLY A 51 5.53 -2.93 -8.72
CA GLY A 51 4.59 -3.98 -9.10
C GLY A 51 3.51 -3.51 -10.07
N GLY A 52 2.98 -2.31 -9.83
CA GLY A 52 1.99 -1.66 -10.68
C GLY A 52 2.53 -1.43 -12.09
N SER A 53 3.73 -0.87 -12.21
CA SER A 53 4.39 -0.67 -13.51
C SER A 53 4.65 -2.00 -14.22
N PHE A 54 5.09 -3.05 -13.50
CA PHE A 54 5.31 -4.37 -14.09
C PHE A 54 4.02 -4.99 -14.66
N VAL A 55 2.89 -4.89 -13.94
CA VAL A 55 1.61 -5.43 -14.42
C VAL A 55 0.99 -4.56 -15.52
N LEU A 56 1.09 -3.23 -15.42
CA LEU A 56 0.53 -2.31 -16.41
C LEU A 56 1.28 -2.35 -17.74
N MET A 57 2.59 -2.53 -17.72
CA MET A 57 3.43 -2.64 -18.91
C MET A 57 3.43 -4.05 -19.52
N ASN A 58 2.84 -5.05 -18.85
CA ASN A 58 2.77 -6.41 -19.38
C ASN A 58 1.64 -6.53 -20.44
N PRO A 59 1.97 -6.79 -21.72
CA PRO A 59 0.97 -6.92 -22.79
C PRO A 59 0.05 -8.14 -22.60
N GLY A 60 0.47 -9.15 -21.85
CA GLY A 60 -0.34 -10.34 -21.51
C GLY A 60 -1.27 -10.17 -20.30
N ALA A 61 -1.24 -9.02 -19.61
CA ALA A 61 -2.09 -8.79 -18.45
C ALA A 61 -3.55 -8.52 -18.85
N SER A 62 -4.49 -9.26 -18.24
CA SER A 62 -5.91 -9.08 -18.49
C SER A 62 -6.39 -7.69 -18.01
N ARG A 63 -7.41 -7.14 -18.69
CA ARG A 63 -8.00 -5.84 -18.33
C ARG A 63 -8.49 -5.80 -16.87
N ARG A 64 -9.07 -6.91 -16.39
CA ARG A 64 -9.49 -7.07 -14.99
C ARG A 64 -8.30 -7.03 -14.01
N GLY A 65 -7.20 -7.69 -14.35
CA GLY A 65 -5.98 -7.67 -13.53
C GLY A 65 -5.38 -6.27 -13.42
N ARG A 66 -5.33 -5.53 -14.53
CA ARG A 66 -4.87 -4.13 -14.53
C ARG A 66 -5.75 -3.22 -13.67
N LEU A 67 -7.08 -3.35 -13.79
CA LEU A 67 -8.02 -2.60 -12.96
C LEU A 67 -7.90 -2.95 -11.47
N ALA A 68 -7.74 -4.23 -11.13
CA ALA A 68 -7.56 -4.66 -9.75
C ALA A 68 -6.29 -4.06 -9.13
N VAL A 69 -5.19 -4.04 -9.88
CA VAL A 69 -3.95 -3.40 -9.45
C VAL A 69 -4.13 -1.89 -9.27
N LEU A 70 -4.77 -1.20 -10.21
CA LEU A 70 -5.07 0.24 -10.08
C LEU A 70 -5.95 0.54 -8.85
N ALA A 71 -6.98 -0.26 -8.61
CA ALA A 71 -7.84 -0.10 -7.44
C ALA A 71 -7.05 -0.32 -6.13
N ALA A 72 -6.18 -1.31 -6.10
CA ALA A 72 -5.34 -1.60 -4.94
C ALA A 72 -4.32 -0.47 -4.67
N LEU A 73 -3.75 0.12 -5.73
CA LEU A 73 -2.89 1.30 -5.64
C LEU A 73 -3.63 2.51 -5.05
N LEU A 74 -4.82 2.80 -5.57
CA LEU A 74 -5.64 3.91 -5.07
C LEU A 74 -6.02 3.72 -3.60
N LEU A 75 -6.37 2.49 -3.21
CA LEU A 75 -6.68 2.16 -1.81
C LEU A 75 -5.48 2.39 -0.90
N ALA A 76 -4.28 1.96 -1.31
CA ALA A 76 -3.05 2.19 -0.53
C ALA A 76 -2.76 3.68 -0.36
N VAL A 77 -2.88 4.47 -1.43
CA VAL A 77 -2.68 5.93 -1.38
C VAL A 77 -3.70 6.58 -0.45
N ALA A 78 -4.98 6.22 -0.57
CA ALA A 78 -6.02 6.76 0.30
C ALA A 78 -5.76 6.43 1.79
N ALA A 79 -5.34 5.20 2.10
CA ALA A 79 -5.01 4.79 3.46
C ALA A 79 -3.83 5.59 4.03
N VAL A 80 -2.77 5.82 3.25
CA VAL A 80 -1.62 6.62 3.68
C VAL A 80 -2.00 8.08 3.90
N LEU A 81 -2.77 8.69 2.99
CA LEU A 81 -3.23 10.08 3.14
C LEU A 81 -4.12 10.24 4.38
N TRP A 82 -5.00 9.27 4.63
CA TRP A 82 -5.82 9.23 5.84
C TRP A 82 -4.97 9.07 7.10
N ALA A 83 -3.94 8.23 7.06
CA ALA A 83 -3.07 8.05 8.20
C ALA A 83 -2.22 9.31 8.49
N LEU A 84 -1.76 10.01 7.45
CA LEU A 84 -1.08 11.31 7.58
C LEU A 84 -2.00 12.39 8.14
N SER A 85 -3.29 12.41 7.77
CA SER A 85 -4.24 13.37 8.35
C SER A 85 -4.45 13.13 9.84
N ILE A 86 -4.53 11.86 10.27
CA ILE A 86 -4.56 11.49 11.69
C ILE A 86 -3.28 11.94 12.39
N LEU A 87 -2.09 11.71 11.80
CA LEU A 87 -0.83 12.15 12.40
C LEU A 87 -0.75 13.67 12.61
N GLY A 88 -1.34 14.44 11.70
CA GLY A 88 -1.46 15.89 11.82
C GLY A 88 -2.34 16.35 12.99
N THR A 89 -3.16 15.48 13.57
CA THR A 89 -3.99 15.80 14.75
C THR A 89 -3.28 15.58 16.08
N PHE A 90 -2.17 14.82 16.10
CA PHE A 90 -1.42 14.61 17.34
C PHE A 90 -0.57 15.84 17.68
N LYS A 91 -0.63 16.28 18.94
CA LYS A 91 0.31 17.24 19.49
C LYS A 91 1.59 16.50 19.84
N TRP A 92 2.56 16.56 18.93
CA TRP A 92 3.92 16.10 19.19
C TRP A 92 4.53 17.05 20.21
N ALA A 93 4.78 16.53 21.42
CA ALA A 93 5.27 17.30 22.57
C ALA A 93 6.65 17.91 22.32
#